data_AF-A0A561XRR5-F1
#
_entry.id   AF-A0A561XRR5-F1
#
_cell.length_a   1.000
_cell.length_b   1.000
_cell.length_c   1.000
_cell.angle_alpha   90.00
_cell.angle_beta   90.00
_cell.angle_gamma   90.00
#
_symmetry.space_group_name_H-M   'P 1'
#
loop_
_entity.id
_entity.type
_entity.pdbx_description
1 polymer ?
#
loop_
_entity_poly.entity_id
_entity_poly.type
_entity_poly.pdbx_seq_one_letter_code
_entity_poly.pdbx_strand_id
1 'polypeptide(L)'
;MSSHDSLARLAAVIESRKPANGGDPATSYVSRLLHKGPNSFLKKIGEEATEVVMAAKDVDHGADKSKIVYEVADLWFHTMVALAHYGLTPADVVAELERREGTSGIEEKALRKVAERAAEEGTP
;
A
#
# COMPACT_ATOMS: atom_id res chain seq x y z
N MET A 1 7.17 12.05 17.45
CA MET A 1 6.98 12.11 15.99
C MET A 1 6.00 11.00 15.62
N SER A 2 4.79 11.30 15.17
CA SER A 2 3.79 10.24 14.89
C SER A 2 4.13 9.52 13.58
N SER A 3 3.68 8.28 13.40
CA SER A 3 3.93 7.47 12.21
C SER A 3 3.51 8.16 10.89
N HIS A 4 2.43 8.94 10.91
CA HIS A 4 1.96 9.71 9.74
C HIS A 4 3.01 10.67 9.19
N ASP A 5 3.83 11.26 10.07
CA ASP A 5 4.90 12.17 9.70
C ASP A 5 6.00 11.43 8.90
N SER A 6 6.30 10.17 9.22
CA SER A 6 7.29 9.38 8.47
C SER A 6 6.84 9.01 7.06
N LEU A 7 5.58 8.59 6.88
CA LEU A 7 5.05 8.28 5.55
C LEU A 7 4.91 9.53 4.69
N ALA A 8 4.48 10.66 5.28
CA ALA A 8 4.41 11.94 4.59
C ALA A 8 5.79 12.43 4.14
N ARG A 9 6.82 12.35 5.00
CA ARG A 9 8.19 12.71 4.62
C ARG A 9 8.73 11.81 3.51
N LEU A 10 8.52 10.50 3.58
CA LEU A 10 8.94 9.58 2.53
C LEU A 10 8.20 9.85 1.21
N ALA A 11 6.90 10.14 1.25
CA ALA A 11 6.14 10.53 0.07
C ALA A 11 6.66 11.84 -0.55
N ALA A 12 6.98 12.85 0.27
CA ALA A 12 7.59 14.09 -0.21
C ALA A 12 8.95 13.85 -0.87
N VAL A 13 9.76 12.93 -0.31
CA VAL A 13 11.02 12.50 -0.95
C VAL A 13 10.72 11.83 -2.29
N ILE A 14 9.80 10.87 -2.36
CA ILE A 14 9.44 10.16 -3.60
C ILE A 14 8.95 11.15 -4.67
N GLU A 15 8.07 12.08 -4.29
CA GLU A 15 7.55 13.12 -5.18
C GLU A 15 8.67 14.00 -5.72
N SER A 16 9.64 14.40 -4.88
CA SER A 16 10.81 15.19 -5.32
C SER A 16 11.71 14.44 -6.33
N ARG A 17 11.59 13.12 -6.41
CA ARG A 17 12.35 12.26 -7.33
C ARG A 17 11.60 11.91 -8.62
N LYS A 18 10.38 12.45 -8.83
CA LYS A 18 9.69 12.28 -10.11
C LYS A 18 10.45 13.00 -11.23
N PRO A 19 10.45 12.46 -12.47
CA PRO A 19 11.05 13.14 -13.62
C PRO A 19 10.53 14.56 -13.82
N ALA A 20 9.22 14.78 -13.62
CA ALA A 20 8.58 16.10 -13.72
C ALA A 20 9.09 17.11 -12.69
N ASN A 21 9.66 16.65 -11.57
CA ASN A 21 10.17 17.47 -10.47
C ASN A 21 11.72 17.55 -10.48
N GLY A 22 12.37 17.16 -11.59
CA GLY A 22 13.83 17.20 -11.72
C GLY A 22 14.56 16.00 -11.13
N GLY A 23 13.85 14.89 -10.87
CA GLY A 23 14.45 13.66 -10.39
C GLY A 23 15.40 13.03 -11.41
N ASP A 24 16.64 12.78 -11.00
CA ASP A 24 17.68 12.21 -11.87
C ASP A 24 17.86 10.69 -11.66
N PRO A 25 17.62 9.85 -12.68
CA PRO A 25 17.83 8.41 -12.61
C PRO A 25 19.31 7.99 -12.49
N ALA A 26 20.28 8.86 -12.78
CA ALA A 26 21.69 8.50 -12.57
C ALA A 26 22.07 8.47 -11.07
N THR A 27 21.37 9.24 -10.24
CA THR A 27 21.75 9.50 -8.84
C THR A 27 20.72 9.01 -7.81
N SER A 28 19.52 8.61 -8.22
CA SER A 28 18.43 8.22 -7.31
C SER A 28 17.76 6.91 -7.73
N TYR A 29 17.58 5.98 -6.78
CA TYR A 29 16.86 4.72 -7.00
C TYR A 29 15.39 4.95 -7.37
N VAL A 30 14.69 5.82 -6.64
CA VAL A 30 13.29 6.16 -6.93
C VAL A 30 13.16 6.75 -8.33
N SER A 31 14.09 7.64 -8.71
CA SER A 31 14.10 8.24 -10.05
C SER A 31 14.30 7.17 -11.14
N ARG A 32 15.15 6.16 -10.90
CA ARG A 32 15.31 5.01 -11.81
C ARG A 32 14.04 4.19 -11.94
N LEU A 33 13.36 3.90 -10.84
CA LEU A 33 12.10 3.15 -10.86
C LEU A 33 11.04 3.88 -11.67
N LEU A 34 10.87 5.18 -11.41
CA LEU A 34 9.89 6.01 -12.11
C LEU A 34 10.24 6.20 -13.59
N HIS A 35 11.53 6.35 -13.92
CA HIS A 35 12.00 6.44 -15.30
C HIS A 35 11.80 5.14 -16.10
N LYS A 36 12.00 3.97 -15.47
CA LYS A 36 11.77 2.66 -16.11
C LYS A 36 10.28 2.38 -16.40
N GLY A 37 9.38 3.16 -15.81
CA GLY A 37 7.94 3.00 -15.97
C GLY A 37 7.34 1.92 -15.06
N PRO A 38 6.02 1.71 -15.15
CA PRO A 38 5.25 0.99 -14.13
C PRO A 38 5.67 -0.45 -13.91
N ASN A 39 6.07 -1.16 -14.98
CA ASN A 39 6.51 -2.56 -14.88
C ASN A 39 7.62 -2.77 -13.83
N SER A 40 8.51 -1.79 -13.63
CA SER A 40 9.63 -1.93 -12.70
C SER A 40 9.18 -2.02 -11.25
N PHE A 41 8.30 -1.12 -10.79
CA PHE A 41 7.85 -1.11 -9.40
C PHE A 41 6.66 -2.05 -9.17
N LEU A 42 5.80 -2.27 -10.17
CA LEU A 42 4.71 -3.25 -10.06
C LEU A 42 5.21 -4.69 -9.92
N LYS A 43 6.31 -5.05 -10.62
CA LYS A 43 6.95 -6.35 -10.43
C LYS A 43 7.45 -6.50 -8.98
N LYS A 44 8.12 -5.47 -8.45
CA LYS A 44 8.60 -5.48 -7.07
C LYS A 44 7.45 -5.62 -6.06
N ILE A 45 6.32 -4.95 -6.25
CA ILE A 45 5.14 -5.17 -5.38
C ILE A 45 4.74 -6.66 -5.30
N GLY A 46 4.72 -7.38 -6.43
CA GLY A 46 4.40 -8.81 -6.42
C GLY A 46 5.49 -9.68 -5.76
N GLU A 47 6.76 -9.30 -5.96
CA GLU A 47 7.93 -9.93 -5.32
C GLU A 47 7.86 -9.78 -3.81
N GLU A 48 7.78 -8.54 -3.31
CA GLU A 48 7.72 -8.22 -1.89
C GLU A 48 6.48 -8.83 -1.21
N ALA A 49 5.33 -8.83 -1.87
CA ALA A 49 4.14 -9.47 -1.32
C ALA A 49 4.35 -10.98 -1.11
N THR A 50 5.07 -11.64 -2.02
CA THR A 50 5.43 -13.05 -1.88
C THR A 50 6.48 -13.24 -0.77
N GLU A 51 7.45 -12.34 -0.67
CA GLU A 51 8.48 -12.37 0.36
C GLU A 51 7.90 -12.16 1.76
N VAL A 52 6.91 -11.27 1.94
CA VAL A 52 6.16 -11.15 3.20
C VAL A 52 5.51 -12.48 3.61
N VAL A 53 4.88 -13.17 2.67
CA VAL A 53 4.25 -14.48 2.93
C VAL A 53 5.30 -15.52 3.33
N MET A 54 6.44 -15.55 2.64
CA MET A 54 7.53 -16.47 2.93
C MET A 54 8.18 -16.16 4.29
N ALA A 55 8.44 -14.88 4.60
CA ALA A 55 8.99 -14.44 5.86
C ALA A 55 8.09 -14.83 7.05
N ALA A 56 6.76 -14.70 6.89
CA ALA A 56 5.81 -15.16 7.90
C ALA A 56 5.90 -16.68 8.12
N LYS A 57 5.95 -17.46 7.04
CA LYS A 57 6.12 -18.93 7.15
C LYS A 57 7.44 -19.31 7.78
N ASP A 58 8.53 -18.65 7.45
CA ASP A 58 9.85 -18.93 8.03
C ASP A 58 9.88 -18.62 9.52
N VAL A 59 9.19 -17.56 9.96
CA VAL A 59 9.03 -17.22 11.37
C VAL A 59 8.30 -18.32 12.14
N ASP A 60 7.26 -18.92 11.56
CA ASP A 60 6.58 -20.08 12.14
C ASP A 60 7.53 -21.29 12.32
N HIS A 61 8.64 -21.34 11.58
CA HIS A 61 9.69 -22.36 11.68
C HIS A 61 10.94 -21.88 12.44
N GLY A 62 10.84 -20.78 13.20
CA GLY A 62 11.88 -20.30 14.10
C GLY A 62 12.82 -19.23 13.53
N ALA A 63 12.51 -18.64 12.37
CA ALA A 63 13.24 -17.48 11.88
C ALA A 63 12.91 -16.20 12.68
N ASP A 64 13.75 -15.17 12.52
CA ASP A 64 13.57 -13.87 13.18
C ASP A 64 12.35 -13.10 12.61
N LYS A 65 11.50 -12.60 13.52
CA LYS A 65 10.33 -11.77 13.21
C LYS A 65 10.68 -10.44 12.53
N SER A 66 11.90 -9.96 12.70
CA SER A 66 12.37 -8.74 12.03
C SER A 66 12.27 -8.83 10.50
N LYS A 67 12.36 -10.04 9.93
CA LYS A 67 12.19 -10.28 8.49
C LYS A 67 10.82 -9.84 7.96
N ILE A 68 9.74 -10.13 8.70
CA ILE A 68 8.39 -9.70 8.29
C ILE A 68 8.32 -8.18 8.19
N VAL A 69 8.89 -7.47 9.18
CA VAL A 69 8.89 -6.00 9.18
C VAL A 69 9.69 -5.46 8.00
N TYR A 70 10.81 -6.11 7.66
CA TYR A 70 11.64 -5.74 6.53
C TYR A 70 10.88 -5.86 5.20
N GLU A 71 10.25 -7.01 4.91
CA GLU A 71 9.53 -7.20 3.64
C GLU A 71 8.25 -6.35 3.57
N VAL A 72 7.56 -6.14 4.70
CA VAL A 72 6.40 -5.22 4.72
C VAL A 72 6.83 -3.79 4.45
N ALA A 73 8.00 -3.37 4.95
CA ALA A 73 8.53 -2.04 4.67
C ALA A 73 8.89 -1.86 3.19
N ASP A 74 9.48 -2.87 2.54
CA ASP A 74 9.80 -2.78 1.11
C ASP A 74 8.53 -2.83 0.24
N LEU A 75 7.56 -3.67 0.61
CA LEU A 75 6.23 -3.68 -0.01
C LEU A 75 5.55 -2.30 0.07
N TRP A 76 5.57 -1.67 1.25
CA TRP A 76 5.00 -0.34 1.45
C TRP A 76 5.76 0.71 0.63
N PHE A 77 7.09 0.68 0.63
CA PHE A 77 7.91 1.58 -0.15
C PHE A 77 7.57 1.50 -1.65
N HIS A 78 7.55 0.30 -2.22
CA HIS A 78 7.21 0.08 -3.62
C HIS A 78 5.76 0.47 -3.95
N THR A 79 4.83 0.26 -3.01
CA THR A 79 3.45 0.73 -3.13
C THR A 79 3.38 2.26 -3.15
N MET A 80 4.15 2.96 -2.31
CA MET A 80 4.19 4.43 -2.30
C MET A 80 4.78 5.01 -3.60
N VAL A 81 5.78 4.34 -4.20
CA VAL A 81 6.29 4.72 -5.53
C VAL A 81 5.20 4.57 -6.59
N ALA A 82 4.40 3.51 -6.52
CA ALA A 82 3.26 3.32 -7.41
C ALA A 82 2.20 4.41 -7.22
N LEU A 83 1.83 4.74 -5.98
CA LEU A 83 0.88 5.83 -5.68
C LEU A 83 1.36 7.14 -6.33
N ALA A 84 2.61 7.53 -6.11
CA ALA A 84 3.17 8.76 -6.66
C ALA A 84 3.17 8.78 -8.20
N HIS A 85 3.41 7.63 -8.85
CA HIS A 85 3.32 7.49 -10.30
C HIS A 85 1.89 7.73 -10.81
N TYR A 86 0.89 7.23 -10.09
CA TYR A 86 -0.54 7.41 -10.43
C TYR A 86 -1.17 8.69 -9.88
N GLY A 87 -0.38 9.60 -9.31
CA GLY A 87 -0.87 10.88 -8.79
C GLY A 87 -1.62 10.77 -7.46
N LEU A 88 -1.36 9.71 -6.71
CA LEU A 88 -1.91 9.45 -5.38
C LEU A 88 -0.84 9.57 -4.29
N THR A 89 -1.27 9.62 -3.05
CA THR A 89 -0.44 9.79 -1.86
C THR A 89 -0.77 8.72 -0.80
N PRO A 90 0.12 8.49 0.19
CA PRO A 90 -0.22 7.63 1.32
C PRO A 90 -1.40 8.15 2.14
N ALA A 91 -1.65 9.46 2.14
CA ALA A 91 -2.79 10.06 2.83
C ALA A 91 -4.11 9.58 2.24
N ASP A 92 -4.19 9.35 0.92
CA ASP A 92 -5.37 8.80 0.26
C ASP A 92 -5.65 7.36 0.74
N VAL A 93 -4.60 6.56 0.94
CA VAL A 93 -4.72 5.19 1.48
C VAL A 93 -5.13 5.22 2.95
N VAL A 94 -4.54 6.11 3.75
CA VAL A 94 -4.91 6.29 5.17
C VAL A 94 -6.38 6.70 5.28
N ALA A 95 -6.84 7.66 4.49
CA ALA A 95 -8.24 8.09 4.50
C ALA A 95 -9.19 6.93 4.15
N GLU A 96 -8.80 6.05 3.21
CA GLU A 96 -9.57 4.84 2.91
C GLU A 96 -9.55 3.83 4.06
N LEU A 97 -8.42 3.68 4.79
CA LEU A 97 -8.35 2.84 5.98
C LEU A 97 -9.24 3.38 7.10
N GLU A 98 -9.19 4.68 7.40
CA GLU A 98 -10.05 5.33 8.39
C GLU A 98 -11.54 5.17 8.06
N ARG A 99 -11.90 5.29 6.77
CA ARG A 99 -13.26 5.01 6.29
C ARG A 99 -13.70 3.56 6.57
N ARG A 100 -12.77 2.60 6.39
CA ARG A 100 -13.01 1.17 6.68
C ARG A 100 -13.06 0.87 8.18
N GLU A 101 -12.28 1.56 9.00
CA GLU A 101 -12.34 1.42 10.45
C GLU A 101 -13.72 1.83 10.99
N GLY A 102 -14.31 2.90 10.46
CA GLY A 102 -15.66 3.34 10.81
C GLY A 102 -16.79 2.47 10.28
N THR A 103 -16.48 1.47 9.44
CA THR A 103 -17.44 0.55 8.83
C THR A 103 -16.92 -0.87 9.09
N SER A 104 -17.18 -1.47 10.26
CA SER A 104 -16.65 -2.81 10.48
C SER A 104 -17.16 -3.73 9.36
N GLY A 105 -16.28 -4.51 8.73
CA GLY A 105 -16.69 -5.40 7.62
C GLY A 105 -17.75 -6.43 8.03
N ILE A 106 -17.98 -6.60 9.33
CA ILE A 106 -19.07 -7.38 9.91
C ILE A 106 -20.39 -6.57 9.82
N GLU A 107 -20.39 -5.31 10.22
CA GLU A 107 -21.54 -4.41 10.11
C GLU A 107 -21.92 -4.14 8.65
N GLU A 108 -20.95 -3.93 7.75
CA GLU A 108 -21.23 -3.74 6.32
C GLU A 108 -21.88 -4.99 5.71
N LYS A 109 -21.40 -6.18 6.08
CA LYS A 109 -21.96 -7.46 5.65
C LYS A 109 -23.33 -7.72 6.28
N ALA A 110 -23.55 -7.28 7.52
CA ALA A 110 -24.86 -7.35 8.18
C ALA A 110 -25.86 -6.41 7.51
N LEU A 111 -25.48 -5.16 7.24
CA LEU A 111 -26.31 -4.16 6.56
C LEU A 111 -26.64 -4.58 5.12
N ARG A 112 -25.68 -5.15 4.38
CA ARG A 112 -25.94 -5.71 3.05
C ARG A 112 -26.96 -6.85 3.10
N LYS A 113 -26.83 -7.79 4.05
CA LYS A 113 -27.82 -8.87 4.23
C LYS A 113 -29.22 -8.34 4.60
N VAL A 114 -29.29 -7.29 5.40
CA VAL A 114 -30.58 -6.65 5.76
C VAL A 114 -31.20 -5.98 4.54
N ALA A 115 -30.41 -5.28 3.73
CA ALA A 115 -30.87 -4.65 2.50
C ALA A 115 -31.31 -5.67 1.44
N GLU A 116 -30.59 -6.78 1.30
CA GLU A 116 -30.97 -7.90 0.42
C GLU A 116 -32.32 -8.51 0.82
N ARG A 117 -32.54 -8.76 2.13
CA ARG A 117 -33.83 -9.28 2.64
C ARG A 117 -34.98 -8.30 2.44
N ALA A 118 -34.76 -7.00 2.68
CA ALA A 118 -35.77 -5.99 2.47
C ALA A 118 -36.17 -5.84 0.99
N ALA A 119 -35.23 -6.07 0.06
CA ALA A 119 -35.51 -6.09 -1.38
C ALA A 119 -36.29 -7.34 -1.81
N GLU A 120 -36.04 -8.49 -1.18
CA GLU A 120 -36.78 -9.74 -1.43
C GLU A 120 -38.21 -9.69 -0.88
N GLU A 121 -38.42 -9.08 0.30
CA GLU A 121 -39.75 -8.92 0.93
C GLU A 121 -40.60 -7.79 0.31
N GLY A 122 -39.98 -6.87 -0.42
CA GLY A 122 -40.64 -5.72 -1.06
C GLY A 122 -41.10 -5.95 -2.50
N THR A 123 -40.96 -7.16 -3.05
CA THR A 123 -41.45 -7.49 -4.39
C THR A 123 -42.89 -8.03 -4.28
N PRO A 124 -43.91 -7.32 -4.83
CA PRO A 124 -45.30 -7.78 -4.79
C PRO A 124 -45.53 -9.06 -5.61
#